data_AF-A0A966YFG5-F1
#
_entry.id   AF-A0A966YFG5-F1
#
_cell.length_a   1.000
_cell.length_b   1.000
_cell.length_c   1.000
_cell.angle_alpha   90.00
_cell.angle_beta   90.00
_cell.angle_gamma   90.00
#
_symmetry.space_group_name_H-M   'P 1'
#
loop_
_entity.id
_entity.type
_entity.pdbx_description
1 polymer ?
#
loop_
_entity_poly.entity_id
_entity_poly.type
_entity_poly.pdbx_seq_one_letter_code
_entity_poly.pdbx_strand_id
1 'polypeptide(L)'
;MPGRWTAEVRQSVEEAGGWAWYRSWLKPDNSFFTKHERNLFEESVGITIADLSGAHEVFVNGKSIGTGGGFPPSYRDGGGRTVRHKVPVGTLKRGEWNELLIRVYLPPAVKGGGFFGDAPFIMDYFRECVLAGSWEFFSGRARPAEVTEVEPPNARFEQFRDSNRVLGRTEQEHGPRLSPTDSAAAMKPRDGLFVEQLLAEPFIAQPFHVSFDERGRMWVTQSKQYPYPAGLRMISRDKYYRAHYDRVPPPPPHHDRGADLITIHESTKRNGIYDRHTVFLDKLNMANAALRGRGGVWVMHTPYLLFYPDADFDDVPDGQPQIHLAGFGMEDSHAIANGLTWGPDGWLYGAQGSTSSCSVSRPDDPPDAATVNVTGCMIWRYHPVSRAFEIFAEGGGNNFGLEFDVSGRLFGGHNGGGTRGFYFVQGGRYRMQGTNTSKYGPVYDPFAFG
;
A
#
# COMPACT_ATOMS: atom_id res chain seq x y z
N MET A 1 18.28 1.92 -23.31
CA MET A 1 18.47 3.07 -22.39
C MET A 1 19.65 3.87 -22.90
N PRO A 2 19.71 5.19 -22.69
CA PRO A 2 20.85 6.00 -23.17
C PRO A 2 22.19 5.49 -22.61
N GLY A 3 22.13 4.83 -21.44
CA GLY A 3 23.27 4.14 -20.85
C GLY A 3 24.26 5.09 -20.20
N ARG A 4 25.44 4.54 -19.86
CA ARG A 4 26.57 5.30 -19.35
C ARG A 4 27.15 6.18 -20.47
N TRP A 5 27.61 7.36 -20.12
CA TRP A 5 28.32 8.23 -21.06
C TRP A 5 29.63 7.58 -21.51
N THR A 6 29.90 7.65 -22.81
CA THR A 6 31.23 7.38 -23.36
C THR A 6 32.20 8.50 -22.96
N ALA A 7 33.49 8.29 -23.20
CA ALA A 7 34.50 9.31 -22.91
C ALA A 7 34.26 10.61 -23.71
N GLU A 8 33.83 10.47 -24.97
CA GLU A 8 33.55 11.59 -25.88
C GLU A 8 32.33 12.38 -25.41
N VAL A 9 31.26 11.68 -25.05
CA VAL A 9 30.06 12.32 -24.47
C VAL A 9 30.43 13.04 -23.19
N ARG A 10 31.19 12.39 -22.30
CA ARG A 10 31.61 12.98 -21.03
C ARG A 10 32.40 14.27 -21.25
N GLN A 11 33.38 14.24 -22.15
CA GLN A 11 34.20 15.40 -22.49
C GLN A 11 33.33 16.56 -23.00
N SER A 12 32.39 16.28 -23.91
CA SER A 12 31.47 17.32 -24.42
C SER A 12 30.63 17.98 -23.33
N VAL A 13 30.28 17.24 -22.27
CA VAL A 13 29.55 17.77 -21.11
C VAL A 13 30.46 18.61 -20.20
N GLU A 14 31.74 18.24 -20.04
CA GLU A 14 32.74 19.06 -19.30
C GLU A 14 32.93 20.42 -19.96
N GLU A 15 33.16 20.40 -21.27
CA GLU A 15 33.32 21.60 -22.09
C GLU A 15 32.06 22.49 -22.05
N ALA A 16 30.88 21.87 -21.90
CA ALA A 16 29.60 22.54 -21.72
C ALA A 16 29.32 22.99 -20.27
N GLY A 17 30.30 22.96 -19.37
CA GLY A 17 30.15 23.39 -17.97
C GLY A 17 29.29 22.45 -17.13
N GLY A 18 29.22 21.17 -17.48
CA GLY A 18 28.48 20.13 -16.76
C GLY A 18 27.04 19.92 -17.21
N TRP A 19 26.55 20.65 -18.21
CA TRP A 19 25.16 20.61 -18.65
C TRP A 19 24.93 19.67 -19.84
N ALA A 20 23.84 18.91 -19.76
CA ALA A 20 23.39 18.05 -20.83
C ALA A 20 21.86 17.94 -20.88
N TRP A 21 21.35 17.42 -22.00
CA TRP A 21 19.96 17.09 -22.21
C TRP A 21 19.81 15.72 -22.85
N TYR A 22 18.80 14.99 -22.40
CA TYR A 22 18.25 13.83 -23.09
C TYR A 22 16.87 14.18 -23.64
N ARG A 23 16.58 13.77 -24.88
CA ARG A 23 15.25 13.87 -25.48
C ARG A 23 14.75 12.53 -26.01
N SER A 24 13.47 12.30 -25.81
CA SER A 24 12.72 11.15 -26.28
C SER A 24 11.27 11.53 -26.56
N TRP A 25 10.57 10.67 -27.28
CA TRP A 25 9.20 10.88 -27.71
C TRP A 25 8.33 9.70 -27.36
N LEU A 26 7.17 9.99 -26.77
CA LEU A 26 6.20 9.00 -26.33
C LEU A 26 4.89 9.21 -27.06
N LYS A 27 4.30 8.16 -27.62
CA LYS A 27 2.89 8.17 -28.03
C LYS A 27 2.07 7.42 -26.97
N PRO A 28 1.34 8.12 -26.07
CA PRO A 28 0.78 7.48 -24.89
C PRO A 28 -0.39 6.54 -25.22
N ASP A 29 -0.54 5.46 -24.46
CA ASP A 29 -1.71 4.57 -24.53
C ASP A 29 -3.00 5.34 -24.19
N ASN A 30 -4.11 4.96 -24.82
CA ASN A 30 -5.41 5.61 -24.61
C ASN A 30 -5.91 5.51 -23.15
N SER A 31 -5.46 4.51 -22.40
CA SER A 31 -5.76 4.35 -20.96
C SER A 31 -5.38 5.58 -20.14
N PHE A 32 -4.32 6.30 -20.51
CA PHE A 32 -3.82 7.46 -19.77
C PHE A 32 -4.79 8.67 -19.79
N PHE A 33 -5.78 8.64 -20.69
CA PHE A 33 -6.81 9.68 -20.85
C PHE A 33 -8.20 9.19 -20.44
N THR A 34 -8.32 7.94 -19.99
CA THR A 34 -9.60 7.35 -19.66
C THR A 34 -9.99 7.76 -18.24
N LYS A 35 -11.08 8.52 -18.12
CA LYS A 35 -11.69 8.81 -16.82
C LYS A 35 -12.37 7.55 -16.29
N HIS A 36 -12.04 7.15 -15.07
CA HIS A 36 -12.71 6.07 -14.36
C HIS A 36 -13.22 6.60 -13.01
N GLU A 37 -14.01 5.82 -12.27
CA GLU A 37 -14.91 6.20 -11.16
C GLU A 37 -14.38 7.22 -10.13
N ARG A 38 -13.06 7.32 -9.94
CA ARG A 38 -12.38 8.39 -9.22
C ARG A 38 -11.34 8.98 -10.17
N ASN A 39 -11.13 10.30 -10.21
CA ASN A 39 -10.16 10.93 -11.11
C ASN A 39 -8.68 10.54 -10.86
N LEU A 40 -8.42 9.46 -10.13
CA LEU A 40 -7.12 8.90 -9.80
C LEU A 40 -6.30 8.46 -11.03
N PHE A 41 -6.89 8.28 -12.22
CA PHE A 41 -6.24 7.62 -13.36
C PHE A 41 -5.42 8.57 -14.22
N GLU A 42 -6.01 9.66 -14.73
CA GLU A 42 -5.23 10.80 -15.28
C GLU A 42 -4.28 11.35 -14.21
N GLU A 43 -4.66 11.28 -12.94
CA GLU A 43 -3.86 11.73 -11.80
C GLU A 43 -2.75 10.76 -11.38
N SER A 44 -2.59 9.57 -11.97
CA SER A 44 -1.56 8.60 -11.54
C SER A 44 -0.56 8.22 -12.61
N VAL A 45 -0.56 8.93 -13.74
CA VAL A 45 0.53 8.80 -14.71
C VAL A 45 1.83 9.29 -14.07
N GLY A 46 2.84 8.42 -14.04
CA GLY A 46 4.13 8.70 -13.44
C GLY A 46 5.28 8.32 -14.36
N ILE A 47 6.32 9.15 -14.38
CA ILE A 47 7.62 8.84 -15.00
C ILE A 47 8.59 8.46 -13.90
N THR A 48 9.27 7.33 -14.06
CA THR A 48 10.30 6.85 -13.13
C THR A 48 11.66 6.88 -13.81
N ILE A 49 12.64 7.46 -13.12
CA ILE A 49 14.05 7.49 -13.50
C ILE A 49 14.86 6.77 -12.42
N ALA A 50 15.60 5.74 -12.83
CA ALA A 50 16.46 4.97 -11.94
C ALA A 50 17.94 5.30 -12.19
N ASP A 51 18.62 5.76 -11.16
CA ASP A 51 20.07 5.93 -11.08
C ASP A 51 20.66 6.71 -12.27
N LEU A 52 20.16 7.94 -12.44
CA LEU A 52 20.70 8.93 -13.36
C LEU A 52 21.69 9.82 -12.60
N SER A 53 22.96 9.74 -12.96
CA SER A 53 24.01 10.57 -12.36
C SER A 53 23.83 12.05 -12.75
N GLY A 54 24.05 12.93 -11.78
CA GLY A 54 23.83 14.36 -11.88
C GLY A 54 22.48 14.78 -11.29
N ALA A 55 22.37 16.07 -10.97
CA ALA A 55 21.08 16.68 -10.70
C ALA A 55 20.29 16.72 -12.00
N HIS A 56 19.01 16.39 -11.97
CA HIS A 56 18.18 16.36 -13.18
C HIS A 56 16.81 17.01 -12.97
N GLU A 57 16.25 17.50 -14.06
CA GLU A 57 14.89 18.06 -14.13
C GLU A 57 14.18 17.46 -15.35
N VAL A 58 12.95 16.99 -15.14
CA VAL A 58 12.17 16.30 -16.17
C VAL A 58 11.08 17.23 -16.68
N PHE A 59 10.93 17.26 -18.00
CA PHE A 59 9.93 18.05 -18.70
C PHE A 59 9.09 17.16 -19.61
N VAL A 60 7.79 17.39 -19.63
CA VAL A 60 6.86 16.77 -20.59
C VAL A 60 6.18 17.89 -21.36
N ASN A 61 6.30 17.89 -22.69
CA ASN A 61 5.79 18.96 -23.56
C ASN A 61 6.15 20.37 -23.06
N GLY A 62 7.40 20.56 -22.65
CA GLY A 62 7.93 21.83 -22.13
C GLY A 62 7.53 22.20 -20.69
N LYS A 63 6.64 21.44 -20.05
CA LYS A 63 6.28 21.65 -18.64
C LYS A 63 7.19 20.85 -17.72
N SER A 64 7.86 21.50 -16.78
CA SER A 64 8.62 20.82 -15.73
C SER A 64 7.68 20.02 -14.81
N ILE A 65 8.02 18.76 -14.56
CA ILE A 65 7.24 17.84 -13.71
C ILE A 65 7.99 17.41 -12.44
N GLY A 66 9.26 17.81 -12.29
CA GLY A 66 10.02 17.60 -11.06
C GLY A 66 11.51 17.40 -11.29
N THR A 67 12.24 17.27 -10.17
CA THR A 67 13.70 17.19 -10.13
C THR A 67 14.20 16.00 -9.31
N GLY A 68 15.35 15.47 -9.66
CA GLY A 68 16.13 14.55 -8.80
C GLY A 68 17.50 15.13 -8.49
N GLY A 69 17.99 14.97 -7.26
CA GLY A 69 19.19 15.67 -6.81
C GLY A 69 18.92 17.16 -6.53
N GLY A 70 19.93 18.01 -6.63
CA GLY A 70 19.86 19.45 -6.40
C GLY A 70 20.82 20.19 -7.32
N PHE A 71 20.33 21.23 -8.00
CA PHE A 71 21.13 22.04 -8.91
C PHE A 71 22.03 23.04 -8.14
N PRO A 72 23.09 23.59 -8.77
CA PRO A 72 23.92 24.63 -8.18
C PRO A 72 23.10 25.83 -7.65
N PRO A 73 23.59 26.53 -6.60
CA PRO A 73 24.91 26.36 -5.97
C PRO A 73 25.02 25.18 -5.00
N SER A 74 23.91 24.70 -4.45
CA SER A 74 23.88 23.60 -3.48
C SER A 74 23.72 22.24 -4.19
N TYR A 75 24.74 21.85 -4.95
CA TYR A 75 24.69 20.63 -5.74
C TYR A 75 24.46 19.38 -4.89
N ARG A 76 23.54 18.52 -5.34
CA ARG A 76 23.34 17.18 -4.81
C ARG A 76 23.13 16.23 -5.98
N ASP A 77 23.91 15.15 -6.03
CA ASP A 77 23.79 14.15 -7.08
C ASP A 77 22.43 13.45 -7.03
N GLY A 78 21.78 13.25 -8.18
CA GLY A 78 20.55 12.48 -8.34
C GLY A 78 20.78 10.97 -8.45
N GLY A 79 22.04 10.54 -8.65
CA GLY A 79 22.44 9.13 -8.78
C GLY A 79 22.18 8.29 -7.52
N GLY A 80 22.30 6.97 -7.70
CA GLY A 80 22.10 5.94 -6.66
C GLY A 80 20.65 5.79 -6.18
N ARG A 81 19.69 6.46 -6.83
CA ARG A 81 18.30 6.57 -6.37
C ARG A 81 17.30 6.36 -7.49
N THR A 82 16.08 5.97 -7.12
CA THR A 82 14.93 5.96 -8.01
C THR A 82 14.05 7.16 -7.70
N VAL A 83 13.83 8.02 -8.70
CA VAL A 83 12.99 9.21 -8.58
C VAL A 83 11.73 9.00 -9.41
N ARG A 84 10.57 9.36 -8.83
CA ARG A 84 9.27 9.32 -9.51
C ARG A 84 8.68 10.71 -9.63
N HIS A 85 8.25 11.05 -10.83
CA HIS A 85 7.60 12.32 -11.13
C HIS A 85 6.17 12.05 -11.59
N LYS A 86 5.21 12.64 -10.90
CA LYS A 86 3.81 12.62 -11.33
C LYS A 86 3.68 13.54 -12.55
N VAL A 87 3.09 13.02 -13.63
CA VAL A 87 2.78 13.81 -14.82
C VAL A 87 1.46 14.53 -14.55
N PRO A 88 1.42 15.87 -14.53
CA PRO A 88 0.18 16.58 -14.24
C PRO A 88 -0.86 16.35 -15.34
N VAL A 89 -2.13 16.30 -14.95
CA VAL A 89 -3.27 16.17 -15.87
C VAL A 89 -3.22 17.27 -16.94
N GLY A 90 -3.54 16.90 -18.19
CA GLY A 90 -3.50 17.80 -19.35
C GLY A 90 -2.10 18.09 -19.91
N THR A 91 -1.03 17.52 -19.32
CA THR A 91 0.33 17.69 -19.86
C THR A 91 0.58 16.81 -21.08
N LEU A 92 0.05 15.58 -21.08
CA LEU A 92 0.09 14.68 -22.23
C LEU A 92 -1.04 14.98 -23.20
N LYS A 93 -0.77 14.82 -24.50
CA LYS A 93 -1.72 14.98 -25.60
C LYS A 93 -2.05 13.61 -26.20
N ARG A 94 -3.35 13.34 -26.33
CA ARG A 94 -3.87 12.05 -26.82
C ARG A 94 -3.64 11.91 -28.32
N GLY A 95 -3.11 10.76 -28.75
CA GLY A 95 -2.89 10.43 -30.17
C GLY A 95 -1.71 11.15 -30.82
N GLU A 96 -1.06 12.08 -30.12
CA GLU A 96 0.12 12.82 -30.57
C GLU A 96 1.40 12.25 -29.97
N TRP A 97 2.54 12.56 -30.60
CA TRP A 97 3.85 12.35 -29.98
C TRP A 97 4.10 13.43 -28.93
N ASN A 98 4.50 13.00 -27.74
CA ASN A 98 4.75 13.84 -26.58
C ASN A 98 6.25 13.89 -26.31
N GLU A 99 6.79 15.11 -26.17
CA GLU A 99 8.21 15.31 -25.89
C GLU A 99 8.49 15.00 -24.41
N LEU A 100 9.50 14.15 -24.18
CA LEU A 100 10.11 13.94 -22.88
C LEU A 100 11.54 14.48 -22.92
N LEU A 101 11.81 15.50 -22.12
CA LEU A 101 13.14 16.09 -21.95
C LEU A 101 13.64 15.87 -20.53
N ILE A 102 14.92 15.56 -20.41
CA ILE A 102 15.61 15.51 -19.11
C ILE A 102 16.82 16.42 -19.20
N ARG A 103 16.79 17.53 -18.45
CA ARG A 103 17.98 18.36 -18.24
C ARG A 103 18.83 17.73 -17.16
N VAL A 104 20.12 17.62 -17.38
CA VAL A 104 21.09 17.07 -16.42
C VAL A 104 22.19 18.09 -16.16
N TYR A 105 22.58 18.20 -14.90
CA TYR A 105 23.79 18.87 -14.47
C TYR A 105 24.67 17.91 -13.68
N LEU A 106 25.88 17.67 -14.19
CA LEU A 106 26.93 16.91 -13.53
C LEU A 106 28.18 17.79 -13.41
N PRO A 107 28.67 18.10 -12.19
CA PRO A 107 29.86 18.93 -12.03
C PRO A 107 31.06 18.34 -12.79
N PRO A 108 31.88 19.16 -13.48
CA PRO A 108 33.05 18.66 -14.23
C PRO A 108 34.04 17.83 -13.40
N ALA A 109 34.09 18.05 -12.08
CA ALA A 109 34.93 17.26 -11.17
C ALA A 109 34.45 15.81 -10.96
N VAL A 110 33.19 15.49 -11.27
CA VAL A 110 32.63 14.14 -11.09
C VAL A 110 32.95 13.29 -12.33
N LYS A 111 33.48 12.08 -12.11
CA LYS A 111 33.85 11.16 -13.19
C LYS A 111 32.65 10.34 -13.67
N GLY A 112 32.63 10.02 -14.97
CA GLY A 112 31.54 9.26 -15.59
C GLY A 112 30.26 10.08 -15.74
N GLY A 113 29.13 9.40 -15.92
CA GLY A 113 27.82 10.03 -16.01
C GLY A 113 26.83 9.18 -16.83
N GLY A 114 25.60 9.65 -16.92
CA GLY A 114 24.51 8.95 -17.60
C GLY A 114 23.71 8.02 -16.68
N PHE A 115 23.06 7.03 -17.29
CA PHE A 115 22.16 6.10 -16.61
C PHE A 115 22.90 4.82 -16.18
N PHE A 116 22.77 4.46 -14.90
CA PHE A 116 23.36 3.27 -14.30
C PHE A 116 22.33 2.23 -13.86
N GLY A 117 21.05 2.62 -13.74
CA GLY A 117 19.94 1.76 -13.33
C GLY A 117 19.11 1.25 -14.51
N ASP A 118 17.90 0.75 -14.21
CA ASP A 118 16.95 0.31 -15.23
C ASP A 118 16.53 1.46 -16.16
N ALA A 119 16.10 1.10 -17.37
CA ALA A 119 15.59 2.07 -18.33
C ALA A 119 14.44 2.91 -17.74
N PRO A 120 14.37 4.22 -18.01
CA PRO A 120 13.23 5.03 -17.61
C PRO A 120 11.93 4.43 -18.14
N PHE A 121 10.85 4.60 -17.41
CA PHE A 121 9.53 4.17 -17.86
C PHE A 121 8.46 5.16 -17.44
N ILE A 122 7.38 5.17 -18.20
CA ILE A 122 6.15 5.87 -17.88
C ILE A 122 5.04 4.85 -17.70
N MET A 123 4.18 5.04 -16.71
CA MET A 123 3.06 4.12 -16.47
C MET A 123 1.87 4.84 -15.87
N ASP A 124 0.70 4.25 -16.09
CA ASP A 124 -0.47 4.42 -15.23
C ASP A 124 -0.74 3.10 -14.46
N TYR A 125 -1.95 2.96 -13.92
CA TYR A 125 -2.37 1.76 -13.20
C TYR A 125 -2.35 0.48 -14.05
N PHE A 126 -2.53 0.57 -15.37
CA PHE A 126 -2.82 -0.55 -16.25
C PHE A 126 -1.72 -0.83 -17.25
N ARG A 127 -1.08 0.21 -17.76
CA ARG A 127 -0.16 0.18 -18.88
C ARG A 127 1.13 0.90 -18.54
N GLU A 128 2.22 0.32 -18.99
CA GLU A 128 3.55 0.88 -18.87
C GLU A 128 4.29 0.82 -20.20
N CYS A 129 5.09 1.85 -20.46
CA CYS A 129 6.01 1.90 -21.59
C CYS A 129 7.44 2.04 -21.07
N VAL A 130 8.29 1.05 -21.39
CA VAL A 130 9.73 1.12 -21.10
C VAL A 130 10.40 1.93 -22.17
N LEU A 131 11.07 3.00 -21.77
CA LEU A 131 11.80 3.90 -22.65
C LEU A 131 13.22 3.36 -22.93
N ALA A 132 13.30 2.05 -23.15
CA ALA A 132 14.54 1.31 -23.40
C ALA A 132 14.93 1.43 -24.87
N GLY A 133 15.85 2.34 -25.14
CA GLY A 133 16.47 2.48 -26.46
C GLY A 133 17.45 3.63 -26.45
N SER A 134 17.83 4.09 -27.64
CA SER A 134 18.60 5.32 -27.84
C SER A 134 17.71 6.53 -27.60
N TRP A 135 18.26 7.54 -26.93
CA TRP A 135 17.67 8.87 -26.81
C TRP A 135 18.55 9.85 -27.54
N GLU A 136 17.99 10.97 -27.96
CA GLU A 136 18.77 12.08 -28.46
C GLU A 136 19.52 12.74 -27.29
N PHE A 137 20.76 13.17 -27.55
CA PHE A 137 21.64 13.73 -26.54
C PHE A 137 22.23 15.06 -27.00
N PHE A 138 22.25 16.04 -26.10
CA PHE A 138 22.80 17.37 -26.37
C PHE A 138 23.65 17.81 -25.18
N SER A 139 24.87 18.25 -25.41
CA SER A 139 25.65 18.97 -24.38
C SER A 139 25.32 20.46 -24.44
N GLY A 140 25.32 21.12 -23.29
CA GLY A 140 25.02 22.54 -23.19
C GLY A 140 23.85 22.87 -22.26
N ARG A 141 23.82 24.13 -21.83
CA ARG A 141 22.75 24.66 -20.99
C ARG A 141 21.49 25.01 -21.78
N ALA A 142 21.64 25.37 -23.06
CA ALA A 142 20.54 25.72 -23.94
C ALA A 142 19.61 24.53 -24.14
N ARG A 143 18.30 24.75 -24.05
CA ARG A 143 17.30 23.73 -24.35
C ARG A 143 17.41 23.36 -25.84
N PRO A 144 17.32 22.08 -26.21
CA PRO A 144 17.20 21.67 -27.60
C PRO A 144 16.04 22.36 -28.30
N ALA A 145 16.19 22.67 -29.59
CA ALA A 145 15.14 23.33 -30.37
C ALA A 145 13.85 22.51 -30.34
N GLU A 146 12.70 23.20 -30.25
CA GLU A 146 11.39 22.57 -30.35
C GLU A 146 11.24 21.89 -31.71
N VAL A 147 10.73 20.66 -31.71
CA VAL A 147 10.46 19.92 -32.94
C VAL A 147 9.02 20.18 -33.35
N THR A 148 8.84 20.70 -34.56
CA THR A 148 7.52 21.02 -35.15
C THR A 148 6.97 19.88 -36.02
N GLU A 149 7.71 18.80 -36.19
CA GLU A 149 7.31 17.64 -37.00
C GLU A 149 6.22 16.80 -36.32
N VAL A 150 5.30 16.27 -37.12
CA VAL A 150 4.18 15.43 -36.65
C VAL A 150 4.66 14.07 -36.14
N GLU A 151 5.77 13.55 -36.68
CA GLU A 151 6.36 12.28 -36.28
C GLU A 151 7.89 12.43 -36.10
N PRO A 152 8.42 12.21 -34.88
CA PRO A 152 9.84 12.34 -34.61
C PRO A 152 10.68 11.31 -35.38
N PRO A 153 11.89 11.64 -35.83
CA PRO A 153 12.70 10.72 -36.63
C PRO A 153 13.30 9.59 -35.78
N ASN A 154 13.59 9.82 -34.50
CA ASN A 154 14.30 8.89 -33.60
C ASN A 154 13.74 8.93 -32.17
N ALA A 155 14.24 8.05 -31.30
CA ALA A 155 13.93 8.00 -29.86
C ALA A 155 12.43 7.92 -29.55
N ARG A 156 11.71 7.09 -30.30
CA ARG A 156 10.26 6.92 -30.21
C ARG A 156 9.86 5.69 -29.40
N PHE A 157 8.87 5.87 -28.55
CA PHE A 157 8.32 4.82 -27.70
C PHE A 157 6.80 4.84 -27.75
N GLU A 158 6.20 3.73 -28.19
CA GLU A 158 4.74 3.54 -28.24
C GLU A 158 4.30 2.12 -27.88
N GLN A 159 5.25 1.25 -27.49
CA GLN A 159 4.96 -0.11 -27.08
C GLN A 159 4.62 -0.15 -25.60
N PHE A 160 3.35 -0.42 -25.31
CA PHE A 160 2.85 -0.59 -23.95
C PHE A 160 2.63 -2.06 -23.63
N ARG A 161 2.82 -2.39 -22.37
CA ARG A 161 2.45 -3.68 -21.79
C ARG A 161 1.72 -3.46 -20.48
N ASP A 162 1.14 -4.53 -19.93
CA ASP A 162 0.46 -4.44 -18.66
C ASP A 162 1.44 -4.08 -17.54
N SER A 163 1.07 -3.08 -16.74
CA SER A 163 1.82 -2.65 -15.57
C SER A 163 1.86 -3.79 -14.54
N ASN A 164 3.03 -4.41 -14.39
CA ASN A 164 3.23 -5.51 -13.44
C ASN A 164 4.50 -5.37 -12.58
N ARG A 165 5.24 -4.27 -12.75
CA ARG A 165 6.51 -4.05 -12.06
C ARG A 165 6.32 -3.70 -10.59
N VAL A 166 7.28 -4.15 -9.80
CA VAL A 166 7.42 -3.72 -8.42
C VAL A 166 7.96 -2.31 -8.41
N LEU A 167 7.14 -1.42 -7.86
CA LEU A 167 7.54 -0.06 -7.60
C LEU A 167 8.35 -0.04 -6.30
N GLY A 168 9.66 0.23 -6.40
CA GLY A 168 10.53 0.47 -5.25
C GLY A 168 9.96 1.52 -4.28
N ARG A 169 10.36 1.43 -3.01
CA ARG A 169 9.93 2.33 -1.93
C ARG A 169 10.50 3.72 -2.20
N THR A 170 9.64 4.73 -2.31
CA THR A 170 10.08 6.12 -2.39
C THR A 170 10.52 6.60 -1.01
N GLU A 171 11.54 7.45 -0.96
CA GLU A 171 11.85 8.21 0.26
C GLU A 171 10.59 8.99 0.67
N GLN A 172 10.21 8.88 1.95
CA GLN A 172 9.08 9.64 2.47
C GLN A 172 9.55 11.06 2.78
N GLU A 173 9.03 12.05 2.05
CA GLU A 173 9.14 13.44 2.48
C GLU A 173 8.14 13.68 3.59
N HIS A 174 8.64 13.89 4.80
CA HIS A 174 7.80 14.26 5.93
C HIS A 174 7.45 15.74 5.83
N GLY A 175 6.15 16.05 5.85
CA GLY A 175 5.68 17.42 6.01
C GLY A 175 6.01 18.00 7.39
N PRO A 176 5.56 19.24 7.66
CA PRO A 176 5.68 19.86 8.97
C PRO A 176 5.16 18.92 10.08
N ARG A 177 5.89 18.84 11.18
CA ARG A 177 5.53 18.01 12.35
C ARG A 177 5.05 18.91 13.48
N LEU A 178 3.92 18.55 14.09
CA LEU A 178 3.44 19.14 15.32
C LEU A 178 3.80 18.23 16.50
N SER A 179 3.97 18.80 17.70
CA SER A 179 3.96 17.98 18.91
C SER A 179 2.57 17.33 19.07
N PRO A 180 2.44 16.21 19.81
CA PRO A 180 1.12 15.63 20.06
C PRO A 180 0.11 16.64 20.62
N THR A 181 0.55 17.46 21.58
CA THR A 181 -0.27 18.52 22.19
C THR A 181 -0.73 19.55 21.15
N ASP A 182 0.18 20.04 20.29
CA ASP A 182 -0.18 21.02 19.25
C ASP A 182 -1.10 20.41 18.19
N SER A 183 -0.90 19.14 17.85
CA SER A 183 -1.75 18.38 16.92
C SER A 183 -3.18 18.23 17.46
N ALA A 184 -3.32 17.85 18.73
CA ALA A 184 -4.62 17.76 19.40
C ALA A 184 -5.32 19.12 19.47
N ALA A 185 -4.59 20.19 19.80
CA ALA A 185 -5.14 21.56 19.85
C ALA A 185 -5.58 22.09 18.46
N ALA A 186 -5.01 21.56 17.37
CA ALA A 186 -5.40 21.92 16.01
C ALA A 186 -6.69 21.23 15.53
N MET A 187 -7.20 20.22 16.24
CA MET A 187 -8.43 19.52 15.85
C MET A 187 -9.66 20.40 16.08
N LYS A 188 -10.58 20.41 15.11
CA LYS A 188 -11.84 21.15 15.17
C LYS A 188 -13.02 20.17 15.25
N PRO A 189 -13.57 19.90 16.45
CA PRO A 189 -14.75 19.07 16.56
C PRO A 189 -15.97 19.77 15.95
N ARG A 190 -17.02 18.99 15.64
CA ARG A 190 -18.35 19.56 15.33
C ARG A 190 -19.00 20.07 16.62
N ASP A 191 -19.94 21.00 16.47
CA ASP A 191 -20.73 21.51 17.58
C ASP A 191 -21.33 20.37 18.42
N GLY A 192 -21.20 20.47 19.75
CA GLY A 192 -21.65 19.45 20.70
C GLY A 192 -20.66 18.30 20.93
N LEU A 193 -19.52 18.27 20.25
CA LEU A 193 -18.43 17.33 20.50
C LEU A 193 -17.19 18.05 21.04
N PHE A 194 -16.38 17.35 21.83
CA PHE A 194 -15.05 17.80 22.24
C PHE A 194 -14.02 16.72 21.88
N VAL A 195 -12.76 17.12 21.79
CA VAL A 195 -11.62 16.20 21.54
C VAL A 195 -10.78 16.15 22.81
N GLU A 196 -10.49 14.93 23.26
CA GLU A 196 -9.58 14.67 24.37
C GLU A 196 -8.45 13.76 23.91
N GLN A 197 -7.20 14.11 24.22
CA GLN A 197 -6.05 13.29 23.89
C GLN A 197 -5.86 12.19 24.94
N LEU A 198 -6.09 10.93 24.56
CA LEU A 198 -5.98 9.78 25.47
C LEU A 198 -4.58 9.13 25.45
N LEU A 199 -3.98 9.01 24.27
CA LEU A 199 -2.68 8.39 24.04
C LEU A 199 -1.94 9.13 22.91
N ALA A 200 -0.62 9.15 22.98
CA ALA A 200 0.26 9.74 21.98
C ALA A 200 1.62 9.02 21.94
N GLU A 201 2.46 9.35 20.98
CA GLU A 201 3.86 8.94 20.96
C GLU A 201 4.56 9.33 22.28
N PRO A 202 5.44 8.47 22.83
CA PRO A 202 5.96 7.22 22.24
C PRO A 202 5.13 5.96 22.54
N PHE A 203 4.03 6.07 23.30
CA PHE A 203 3.28 4.89 23.79
C PHE A 203 2.46 4.20 22.70
N ILE A 204 2.04 4.96 21.69
CA ILE A 204 1.25 4.48 20.54
C ILE A 204 1.82 5.08 19.27
N ALA A 205 1.82 4.31 18.18
CA ALA A 205 2.08 4.82 16.83
C ALA A 205 1.42 3.89 15.81
N GLN A 206 0.84 4.47 14.76
CA GLN A 206 0.07 3.74 13.73
C GLN A 206 -0.97 2.77 14.31
N PRO A 207 -1.88 3.21 15.21
CA PRO A 207 -2.93 2.36 15.73
C PRO A 207 -3.81 1.84 14.58
N PHE A 208 -4.07 0.53 14.57
CA PHE A 208 -4.75 -0.15 13.47
C PHE A 208 -6.07 -0.80 13.93
N HIS A 209 -6.08 -1.50 15.06
CA HIS A 209 -7.27 -2.03 15.71
C HIS A 209 -7.28 -1.68 17.18
N VAL A 210 -8.46 -1.31 17.70
CA VAL A 210 -8.66 -0.99 19.12
C VAL A 210 -9.80 -1.84 19.66
N SER A 211 -9.60 -2.47 20.81
CA SER A 211 -10.65 -3.17 21.54
C SER A 211 -10.51 -2.94 23.05
N PHE A 212 -11.59 -3.15 23.79
CA PHE A 212 -11.57 -3.07 25.26
C PHE A 212 -11.83 -4.45 25.85
N ASP A 213 -11.07 -4.80 26.89
CA ASP A 213 -11.35 -6.01 27.67
C ASP A 213 -12.33 -5.73 28.82
N GLU A 214 -12.74 -6.79 29.52
CA GLU A 214 -13.68 -6.72 30.64
C GLU A 214 -13.14 -5.95 31.86
N ARG A 215 -11.82 -5.69 31.90
CA ARG A 215 -11.17 -4.85 32.93
C ARG A 215 -11.19 -3.37 32.54
N GLY A 216 -11.68 -3.03 31.34
CA GLY A 216 -11.73 -1.67 30.80
C GLY A 216 -10.40 -1.20 30.23
N ARG A 217 -9.47 -2.12 29.94
CA ARG A 217 -8.16 -1.79 29.37
C ARG A 217 -8.24 -1.73 27.85
N MET A 218 -7.53 -0.77 27.27
CA MET A 218 -7.49 -0.56 25.83
C MET A 218 -6.38 -1.43 25.22
N TRP A 219 -6.76 -2.35 24.35
CA TRP A 219 -5.87 -3.16 23.54
C TRP A 219 -5.71 -2.51 22.17
N VAL A 220 -4.48 -2.37 21.70
CA VAL A 220 -4.17 -1.71 20.43
C VAL A 220 -3.21 -2.57 19.62
N THR A 221 -3.57 -2.87 18.37
CA THR A 221 -2.57 -3.30 17.39
C THR A 221 -1.94 -2.09 16.74
N GLN A 222 -0.61 -2.07 16.66
CA GLN A 222 0.17 -0.99 16.05
C GLN A 222 0.80 -1.51 14.76
N SER A 223 0.32 -1.02 13.60
CA SER A 223 0.77 -1.47 12.27
C SER A 223 1.98 -0.66 11.80
N LYS A 224 3.12 -0.85 12.48
CA LYS A 224 4.41 -0.22 12.16
C LYS A 224 5.11 -0.88 10.97
N GLN A 225 4.80 -2.14 10.73
CA GLN A 225 5.22 -2.93 9.57
C GLN A 225 4.23 -2.73 8.41
N TYR A 226 4.14 -1.50 7.90
CA TYR A 226 3.23 -1.14 6.82
C TYR A 226 3.93 -0.28 5.76
N PRO A 227 3.59 -0.38 4.46
CA PRO A 227 2.60 -1.30 3.86
C PRO A 227 3.17 -2.63 3.39
N TYR A 228 4.48 -2.88 3.60
CA TYR A 228 5.15 -4.07 3.08
C TYR A 228 5.45 -5.04 4.22
N PRO A 229 5.11 -6.33 4.08
CA PRO A 229 5.42 -7.32 5.11
C PRO A 229 6.93 -7.54 5.22
N ALA A 230 7.42 -7.80 6.43
CA ALA A 230 8.84 -8.04 6.68
C ALA A 230 9.31 -9.36 6.06
N GLY A 231 10.56 -9.40 5.58
CA GLY A 231 11.23 -10.61 5.08
C GLY A 231 10.69 -11.20 3.77
N LEU A 232 9.67 -10.58 3.18
CA LEU A 232 9.09 -10.98 1.89
C LEU A 232 9.56 -10.05 0.78
N ARG A 233 9.85 -10.63 -0.38
CA ARG A 233 10.19 -9.88 -1.58
C ARG A 233 9.00 -9.89 -2.53
N MET A 234 8.46 -8.71 -2.81
CA MET A 234 7.49 -8.57 -3.89
C MET A 234 8.19 -8.88 -5.22
N ILE A 235 7.61 -9.80 -6.00
CA ILE A 235 8.12 -10.22 -7.31
C ILE A 235 7.41 -9.46 -8.43
N SER A 236 6.10 -9.27 -8.28
CA SER A 236 5.28 -8.57 -9.27
C SER A 236 4.04 -7.97 -8.63
N ARG A 237 3.32 -7.19 -9.44
CA ARG A 237 1.95 -6.80 -9.18
C ARG A 237 1.09 -7.13 -10.38
N ASP A 238 -0.22 -7.22 -10.20
CA ASP A 238 -1.14 -7.22 -11.32
C ASP A 238 -1.75 -5.83 -11.57
N LYS A 239 -2.59 -5.74 -12.61
CA LYS A 239 -3.30 -4.51 -13.00
C LYS A 239 -4.27 -3.96 -11.94
N TYR A 240 -4.55 -4.72 -10.88
CA TYR A 240 -5.37 -4.30 -9.74
C TYR A 240 -4.52 -3.99 -8.50
N TYR A 241 -3.20 -3.89 -8.65
CA TYR A 241 -2.22 -3.64 -7.58
C TYR A 241 -2.10 -4.76 -6.56
N ARG A 242 -2.56 -5.97 -6.88
CA ARG A 242 -2.33 -7.15 -6.05
C ARG A 242 -0.86 -7.56 -6.15
N ALA A 243 -0.16 -7.53 -5.03
CA ALA A 243 1.22 -7.96 -4.90
C ALA A 243 1.33 -9.48 -4.93
N HIS A 244 2.34 -9.97 -5.63
CA HIS A 244 2.81 -11.35 -5.56
C HIS A 244 4.14 -11.36 -4.82
N TYR A 245 4.20 -12.13 -3.74
CA TYR A 245 5.42 -12.33 -2.95
C TYR A 245 6.10 -13.64 -3.32
N ASP A 246 7.38 -13.73 -2.99
CA ASP A 246 8.23 -14.90 -3.24
C ASP A 246 7.85 -16.14 -2.42
N ARG A 247 7.17 -15.94 -1.28
CA ARG A 247 6.67 -17.02 -0.43
C ARG A 247 5.47 -16.58 0.40
N VAL A 248 4.85 -17.55 1.06
CA VAL A 248 3.99 -17.31 2.22
C VAL A 248 4.88 -17.34 3.47
N PRO A 249 4.86 -16.32 4.35
CA PRO A 249 5.69 -16.35 5.55
C PRO A 249 5.20 -17.47 6.47
N PRO A 250 6.09 -18.20 7.16
CA PRO A 250 5.68 -19.14 8.19
C PRO A 250 4.97 -18.40 9.33
N PRO A 251 4.11 -19.08 10.10
CA PRO A 251 3.45 -18.50 11.26
C PRO A 251 4.47 -18.25 12.39
N PRO A 252 4.16 -17.34 13.34
CA PRO A 252 4.89 -17.26 14.59
C PRO A 252 4.98 -18.62 15.30
N PRO A 253 6.09 -18.93 16.01
CA PRO A 253 7.24 -18.05 16.28
C PRO A 253 8.32 -18.04 15.19
N HIS A 254 8.07 -18.66 14.02
CA HIS A 254 9.07 -18.84 12.96
C HIS A 254 8.99 -17.78 11.85
N HIS A 255 8.08 -16.81 11.97
CA HIS A 255 7.86 -15.75 11.00
C HIS A 255 9.06 -14.81 10.85
N ASP A 256 9.13 -14.13 9.72
CA ASP A 256 10.00 -12.98 9.55
C ASP A 256 9.55 -11.87 10.52
N ARG A 257 10.44 -11.52 11.46
CA ARG A 257 10.15 -10.53 12.52
C ARG A 257 9.91 -9.15 11.90
N GLY A 258 8.69 -8.64 12.04
CA GLY A 258 8.32 -7.29 11.61
C GLY A 258 8.43 -6.28 12.73
N ALA A 259 7.80 -5.12 12.53
CA ALA A 259 7.75 -4.02 13.49
C ALA A 259 6.39 -3.89 14.23
N ASP A 260 5.39 -4.71 13.89
CA ASP A 260 4.07 -4.63 14.53
C ASP A 260 4.14 -5.12 15.98
N LEU A 261 3.23 -4.59 16.80
CA LEU A 261 3.09 -4.97 18.19
C LEU A 261 1.65 -4.84 18.66
N ILE A 262 1.34 -5.52 19.76
CA ILE A 262 0.07 -5.44 20.47
C ILE A 262 0.35 -4.85 21.84
N THR A 263 -0.33 -3.74 22.18
CA THR A 263 -0.16 -3.04 23.46
C THR A 263 -1.44 -2.99 24.26
N ILE A 264 -1.29 -2.95 25.58
CA ILE A 264 -2.37 -2.81 26.56
C ILE A 264 -2.15 -1.48 27.29
N HIS A 265 -3.17 -0.63 27.34
CA HIS A 265 -3.16 0.64 28.03
C HIS A 265 -4.24 0.63 29.11
N GLU A 266 -3.85 0.94 30.35
CA GLU A 266 -4.73 0.89 31.51
C GLU A 266 -4.70 2.19 32.32
N SER A 267 -5.88 2.66 32.71
CA SER A 267 -6.05 3.68 33.73
C SER A 267 -6.17 3.00 35.09
N THR A 268 -5.05 2.86 35.80
CA THR A 268 -5.00 2.12 37.08
C THR A 268 -5.81 2.82 38.16
N LYS A 269 -6.00 4.14 38.01
CA LYS A 269 -6.79 5.00 38.90
C LYS A 269 -8.24 5.20 38.45
N ARG A 270 -8.65 4.60 37.32
CA ARG A 270 -10.00 4.72 36.74
C ARG A 270 -10.46 6.17 36.54
N ASN A 271 -9.52 7.05 36.19
CA ASN A 271 -9.75 8.48 35.99
C ASN A 271 -9.70 8.88 34.50
N GLY A 272 -9.70 7.91 33.58
CA GLY A 272 -9.60 8.14 32.14
C GLY A 272 -8.17 8.39 31.63
N ILE A 273 -7.20 8.59 32.52
CA ILE A 273 -5.79 8.74 32.16
C ILE A 273 -5.15 7.36 32.13
N TYR A 274 -4.64 6.95 30.97
CA TYR A 274 -3.87 5.73 30.83
C TYR A 274 -2.45 5.93 31.38
N ASP A 275 -2.19 5.40 32.57
CA ASP A 275 -0.91 5.54 33.30
C ASP A 275 -0.05 4.26 33.28
N ARG A 276 -0.61 3.13 32.85
CA ARG A 276 0.12 1.87 32.65
C ARG A 276 0.06 1.45 31.18
N HIS A 277 1.22 1.07 30.64
CA HIS A 277 1.38 0.64 29.27
C HIS A 277 2.22 -0.64 29.22
N THR A 278 1.67 -1.68 28.61
CA THR A 278 2.29 -3.00 28.48
C THR A 278 2.39 -3.37 27.01
N VAL A 279 3.51 -3.97 26.61
CA VAL A 279 3.63 -4.64 25.31
C VAL A 279 3.28 -6.11 25.54
N PHE A 280 2.15 -6.56 24.99
CA PHE A 280 1.70 -7.95 25.09
C PHE A 280 2.48 -8.86 24.12
N LEU A 281 2.60 -8.42 22.86
CA LEU A 281 3.37 -9.10 21.82
C LEU A 281 4.14 -8.08 20.99
N ASP A 282 5.38 -8.41 20.61
CA ASP A 282 6.23 -7.58 19.77
C ASP A 282 6.70 -8.31 18.51
N LYS A 283 7.24 -7.53 17.58
CA LYS A 283 7.93 -8.01 16.38
C LYS A 283 7.07 -8.92 15.51
N LEU A 284 5.79 -8.60 15.47
CA LEU A 284 4.80 -9.23 14.62
C LEU A 284 4.91 -8.67 13.20
N ASN A 285 4.32 -9.39 12.25
CA ASN A 285 4.29 -9.00 10.85
C ASN A 285 2.83 -8.99 10.37
N MET A 286 2.31 -7.84 9.91
CA MET A 286 0.94 -7.71 9.44
C MET A 286 -0.10 -8.13 10.51
N ALA A 287 0.08 -7.68 11.74
CA ALA A 287 -0.83 -7.92 12.86
C ALA A 287 -1.96 -6.87 12.85
N ASN A 288 -3.09 -7.24 12.26
CA ASN A 288 -4.14 -6.31 11.88
C ASN A 288 -5.26 -6.19 12.91
N ALA A 289 -5.38 -7.15 13.83
CA ALA A 289 -6.33 -7.08 14.92
C ALA A 289 -5.91 -8.00 16.06
N ALA A 290 -6.26 -7.60 17.27
CA ALA A 290 -6.09 -8.38 18.48
C ALA A 290 -7.37 -8.22 19.31
N LEU A 291 -7.89 -9.34 19.82
CA LEU A 291 -9.11 -9.37 20.60
C LEU A 291 -8.99 -10.41 21.71
N ARG A 292 -9.11 -9.97 22.97
CA ARG A 292 -9.09 -10.86 24.12
C ARG A 292 -10.38 -11.69 24.18
N GLY A 293 -10.27 -12.94 24.60
CA GLY A 293 -11.44 -13.79 24.85
C GLY A 293 -11.10 -15.27 24.92
N ARG A 294 -11.92 -16.01 25.68
CA ARG A 294 -11.81 -17.48 25.84
C ARG A 294 -10.45 -17.94 26.39
N GLY A 295 -9.92 -17.24 27.40
CA GLY A 295 -8.67 -17.64 28.09
C GLY A 295 -7.40 -17.30 27.32
N GLY A 296 -7.45 -16.28 26.46
CA GLY A 296 -6.31 -15.85 25.66
C GLY A 296 -6.61 -14.66 24.77
N VAL A 297 -5.77 -14.47 23.76
CA VAL A 297 -5.85 -13.36 22.79
C VAL A 297 -5.87 -13.92 21.37
N TRP A 298 -6.90 -13.57 20.62
CA TRP A 298 -7.05 -13.86 19.21
C TRP A 298 -6.34 -12.78 18.40
N VAL A 299 -5.46 -13.18 17.48
CA VAL A 299 -4.66 -12.25 16.68
C VAL A 299 -4.83 -12.56 15.20
N MET A 300 -5.30 -11.57 14.45
CA MET A 300 -5.28 -11.61 12.99
C MET A 300 -3.89 -11.19 12.51
N HIS A 301 -3.00 -12.18 12.35
CA HIS A 301 -1.63 -12.02 11.86
C HIS A 301 -1.57 -12.58 10.44
N THR A 302 -2.00 -11.80 9.46
CA THR A 302 -2.19 -12.26 8.08
C THR A 302 -0.91 -12.93 7.55
N PRO A 303 -1.00 -14.16 7.02
CA PRO A 303 -2.19 -14.85 6.51
C PRO A 303 -2.89 -15.81 7.50
N TYR A 304 -2.67 -15.65 8.81
CA TYR A 304 -3.14 -16.56 9.85
C TYR A 304 -4.09 -15.91 10.86
N LEU A 305 -5.08 -16.68 11.32
CA LEU A 305 -5.77 -16.41 12.58
C LEU A 305 -5.08 -17.23 13.67
N LEU A 306 -4.52 -16.54 14.67
CA LEU A 306 -3.78 -17.13 15.77
C LEU A 306 -4.53 -16.97 17.10
N PHE A 307 -4.29 -17.89 18.02
CA PHE A 307 -4.71 -17.78 19.42
C PHE A 307 -3.48 -17.91 20.33
N TYR A 308 -3.25 -16.91 21.18
CA TYR A 308 -2.22 -16.92 22.21
C TYR A 308 -2.90 -17.22 23.56
N PRO A 309 -2.66 -18.39 24.17
CA PRO A 309 -3.21 -18.71 25.49
C PRO A 309 -2.67 -17.76 26.56
N ASP A 310 -3.54 -17.33 27.47
CA ASP A 310 -3.26 -16.50 28.65
C ASP A 310 -4.32 -16.90 29.70
N ALA A 311 -4.15 -18.10 30.25
CA ALA A 311 -5.10 -18.79 31.11
C ALA A 311 -5.01 -18.35 32.57
N ASP A 312 -3.84 -17.87 33.00
CA ASP A 312 -3.66 -17.25 34.31
C ASP A 312 -3.95 -15.73 34.32
N PHE A 313 -4.17 -15.15 33.14
CA PHE A 313 -4.58 -13.77 32.92
C PHE A 313 -3.54 -12.75 33.42
N ASP A 314 -2.26 -13.09 33.32
CA ASP A 314 -1.14 -12.25 33.72
C ASP A 314 -0.66 -11.28 32.61
N ASP A 315 -1.32 -11.33 31.45
CA ASP A 315 -0.99 -10.57 30.23
C ASP A 315 0.34 -10.98 29.58
N VAL A 316 0.77 -12.22 29.80
CA VAL A 316 1.89 -12.88 29.14
C VAL A 316 1.37 -14.16 28.48
N PRO A 317 1.68 -14.43 27.20
CA PRO A 317 1.28 -15.69 26.60
C PRO A 317 1.87 -16.91 27.33
N ASP A 318 1.03 -17.86 27.73
CA ASP A 318 1.45 -19.10 28.41
C ASP A 318 2.29 -20.03 27.53
N GLY A 319 2.27 -19.80 26.22
CA GLY A 319 2.92 -20.69 25.26
C GLY A 319 2.93 -20.17 23.83
N GLN A 320 3.30 -21.07 22.92
CA GLN A 320 3.32 -20.76 21.49
C GLN A 320 1.90 -20.50 20.96
N PRO A 321 1.77 -19.64 19.94
CA PRO A 321 0.48 -19.40 19.32
C PRO A 321 -0.05 -20.65 18.64
N GLN A 322 -1.35 -20.85 18.76
CA GLN A 322 -2.10 -21.89 18.08
C GLN A 322 -2.65 -21.31 16.77
N ILE A 323 -2.45 -22.02 15.67
CA ILE A 323 -3.01 -21.61 14.37
C ILE A 323 -4.44 -22.15 14.31
N HIS A 324 -5.41 -21.27 14.08
CA HIS A 324 -6.81 -21.66 13.91
C HIS A 324 -7.23 -21.68 12.45
N LEU A 325 -6.77 -20.70 11.67
CA LEU A 325 -7.02 -20.59 10.24
C LEU A 325 -5.74 -20.12 9.53
N ALA A 326 -5.55 -20.57 8.30
CA ALA A 326 -4.49 -20.13 7.39
C ALA A 326 -5.08 -19.80 6.02
N GLY A 327 -4.32 -19.06 5.20
CA GLY A 327 -4.66 -18.85 3.78
C GLY A 327 -5.43 -17.57 3.48
N PHE A 328 -5.45 -16.60 4.40
CA PHE A 328 -5.92 -15.24 4.09
C PHE A 328 -4.97 -14.53 3.13
N GLY A 329 -5.54 -13.70 2.24
CA GLY A 329 -4.78 -12.98 1.22
C GLY A 329 -3.84 -11.92 1.79
N MET A 330 -2.70 -11.70 1.13
CA MET A 330 -1.67 -10.71 1.48
C MET A 330 -1.41 -9.70 0.34
N GLU A 331 -2.17 -9.79 -0.74
CA GLU A 331 -1.84 -9.13 -2.01
C GLU A 331 -1.96 -7.62 -1.93
N ASP A 332 -2.88 -7.11 -1.11
CA ASP A 332 -3.03 -5.69 -0.83
C ASP A 332 -3.13 -5.49 0.68
N SER A 333 -2.07 -4.96 1.29
CA SER A 333 -2.03 -4.65 2.72
C SER A 333 -3.12 -3.69 3.18
N HIS A 334 -3.76 -2.96 2.26
CA HIS A 334 -4.91 -2.11 2.55
C HIS A 334 -6.23 -2.88 2.63
N ALA A 335 -6.27 -4.15 2.22
CA ALA A 335 -7.48 -4.95 2.06
C ALA A 335 -7.39 -6.34 2.74
N ILE A 336 -6.27 -6.64 3.40
CA ILE A 336 -6.08 -7.88 4.17
C ILE A 336 -7.12 -8.06 5.27
N ALA A 337 -7.24 -9.31 5.74
CA ALA A 337 -8.14 -9.65 6.82
C ALA A 337 -7.84 -8.85 8.11
N ASN A 338 -8.90 -8.31 8.71
CA ASN A 338 -8.83 -7.35 9.83
C ASN A 338 -10.12 -7.33 10.67
N GLY A 339 -10.16 -6.44 11.67
CA GLY A 339 -11.40 -6.03 12.34
C GLY A 339 -12.06 -7.13 13.16
N LEU A 340 -11.30 -7.83 14.02
CA LEU A 340 -11.83 -8.91 14.85
C LEU A 340 -12.82 -8.37 15.88
N THR A 341 -14.01 -8.96 15.94
CA THR A 341 -15.01 -8.64 16.97
C THR A 341 -15.79 -9.87 17.41
N TRP A 342 -16.26 -9.90 18.66
CA TRP A 342 -17.14 -10.96 19.14
C TRP A 342 -18.59 -10.66 18.75
N GLY A 343 -19.25 -11.64 18.14
CA GLY A 343 -20.69 -11.58 17.95
C GLY A 343 -21.46 -11.93 19.22
N PRO A 344 -22.73 -11.49 19.34
CA PRO A 344 -23.59 -11.83 20.47
C PRO A 344 -23.92 -13.33 20.55
N ASP A 345 -23.66 -14.08 19.47
CA ASP A 345 -23.77 -15.53 19.36
C ASP A 345 -22.50 -16.28 19.85
N GLY A 346 -21.47 -15.55 20.28
CA GLY A 346 -20.20 -16.10 20.75
C GLY A 346 -19.24 -16.54 19.63
N TRP A 347 -19.55 -16.25 18.37
CA TRP A 347 -18.64 -16.43 17.24
C TRP A 347 -17.66 -15.27 17.14
N LEU A 348 -16.46 -15.54 16.64
CA LEU A 348 -15.49 -14.51 16.28
C LEU A 348 -15.77 -14.07 14.84
N TYR A 349 -15.92 -12.78 14.61
CA TYR A 349 -16.13 -12.20 13.28
C TYR A 349 -14.88 -11.47 12.83
N GLY A 350 -14.66 -11.44 11.52
CA GLY A 350 -13.62 -10.64 10.89
C GLY A 350 -14.00 -10.23 9.48
N ALA A 351 -13.30 -9.23 8.95
CA ALA A 351 -13.54 -8.68 7.63
C ALA A 351 -12.37 -9.01 6.69
N GLN A 352 -12.65 -8.97 5.38
CA GLN A 352 -11.65 -8.87 4.32
C GLN A 352 -12.10 -7.80 3.32
N GLY A 353 -11.10 -7.15 2.74
CA GLY A 353 -11.24 -6.06 1.80
C GLY A 353 -11.28 -6.48 0.33
N SER A 354 -11.29 -5.47 -0.53
CA SER A 354 -11.67 -5.60 -1.93
C SER A 354 -10.60 -6.17 -2.87
N THR A 355 -9.34 -6.18 -2.45
CA THR A 355 -8.19 -6.48 -3.32
C THR A 355 -7.37 -7.62 -2.73
N SER A 356 -8.06 -8.58 -2.12
CA SER A 356 -7.46 -9.77 -1.53
C SER A 356 -8.24 -11.00 -1.96
N SER A 357 -7.52 -12.09 -2.20
CA SER A 357 -8.07 -13.41 -2.43
C SER A 357 -7.57 -14.34 -1.33
N CYS A 358 -8.46 -15.15 -0.77
CA CYS A 358 -8.11 -16.11 0.26
C CYS A 358 -8.48 -17.53 -0.19
N SER A 359 -7.72 -18.49 0.31
CA SER A 359 -8.00 -19.92 0.25
C SER A 359 -7.88 -20.44 1.68
N VAL A 360 -8.93 -20.25 2.47
CA VAL A 360 -8.89 -20.48 3.92
C VAL A 360 -8.97 -21.98 4.22
N SER A 361 -8.08 -22.44 5.09
CA SER A 361 -8.03 -23.81 5.62
C SER A 361 -7.74 -23.84 7.12
N ARG A 362 -7.97 -24.99 7.76
CA ARG A 362 -7.55 -25.26 9.14
C ARG A 362 -6.30 -26.14 9.13
N PRO A 363 -5.41 -26.01 10.15
CA PRO A 363 -4.17 -26.80 10.19
C PRO A 363 -4.35 -28.32 10.27
N ASP A 364 -5.48 -28.77 10.81
CA ASP A 364 -5.84 -30.19 10.99
C ASP A 364 -6.77 -30.73 9.92
N ASP A 365 -7.11 -29.91 8.92
CA ASP A 365 -7.83 -30.41 7.75
C ASP A 365 -6.94 -31.44 7.01
N PRO A 366 -7.53 -32.54 6.48
CA PRO A 366 -6.82 -33.46 5.61
C PRO A 366 -6.14 -32.75 4.42
N PRO A 367 -5.04 -33.29 3.87
CA PRO A 367 -4.33 -32.66 2.75
C PRO A 367 -5.18 -32.38 1.50
N ASP A 368 -6.25 -33.14 1.30
CA ASP A 368 -7.20 -33.06 0.19
C ASP A 368 -8.51 -32.33 0.55
N ALA A 369 -8.62 -31.77 1.77
CA ALA A 369 -9.78 -31.02 2.18
C ALA A 369 -9.99 -29.77 1.31
N ALA A 370 -11.24 -29.52 0.95
CA ALA A 370 -11.61 -28.32 0.21
C ALA A 370 -11.36 -27.06 1.05
N THR A 371 -10.69 -26.07 0.47
CA THR A 371 -10.51 -24.76 1.08
C THR A 371 -11.69 -23.84 0.78
N VAL A 372 -11.93 -22.86 1.66
CA VAL A 372 -12.91 -21.81 1.42
C VAL A 372 -12.25 -20.68 0.62
N ASN A 373 -12.61 -20.61 -0.67
CA ASN A 373 -12.02 -19.66 -1.61
C ASN A 373 -12.92 -18.44 -1.80
N VAL A 374 -12.41 -17.25 -1.50
CA VAL A 374 -13.15 -15.99 -1.69
C VAL A 374 -12.23 -14.95 -2.31
N THR A 375 -12.71 -14.26 -3.33
CA THR A 375 -12.00 -13.12 -3.94
C THR A 375 -12.79 -11.85 -3.73
N GLY A 376 -12.18 -10.89 -3.04
CA GLY A 376 -12.79 -9.60 -2.73
C GLY A 376 -13.39 -9.54 -1.33
N CYS A 377 -14.35 -8.63 -1.18
CA CYS A 377 -14.86 -8.22 0.11
C CYS A 377 -15.71 -9.34 0.75
N MET A 378 -15.49 -9.59 2.03
CA MET A 378 -16.35 -10.50 2.80
C MET A 378 -16.35 -10.15 4.28
N ILE A 379 -17.41 -10.57 4.95
CA ILE A 379 -17.46 -10.78 6.39
C ILE A 379 -17.43 -12.28 6.63
N TRP A 380 -16.48 -12.74 7.42
CA TRP A 380 -16.33 -14.13 7.81
C TRP A 380 -16.55 -14.27 9.31
N ARG A 381 -16.88 -15.50 9.74
CA ARG A 381 -16.96 -15.84 11.15
C ARG A 381 -16.35 -17.20 11.45
N TYR A 382 -15.86 -17.35 12.66
CA TYR A 382 -15.21 -18.54 13.17
C TYR A 382 -15.77 -18.90 14.55
N HIS A 383 -16.17 -20.15 14.74
CA HIS A 383 -16.63 -20.64 16.04
C HIS A 383 -15.48 -21.31 16.80
N PRO A 384 -15.01 -20.76 17.93
CA PRO A 384 -13.79 -21.24 18.58
C PRO A 384 -13.83 -22.69 19.08
N VAL A 385 -15.02 -23.20 19.44
CA VAL A 385 -15.17 -24.55 20.02
C VAL A 385 -15.34 -25.61 18.94
N SER A 386 -16.27 -25.39 18.00
CA SER A 386 -16.53 -26.35 16.90
C SER A 386 -15.54 -26.19 15.75
N ARG A 387 -14.77 -25.10 15.74
CA ARG A 387 -13.81 -24.74 14.69
C ARG A 387 -14.45 -24.60 13.31
N ALA A 388 -15.75 -24.29 13.27
CA ALA A 388 -16.47 -23.97 12.04
C ALA A 388 -16.02 -22.60 11.52
N PHE A 389 -15.76 -22.51 10.22
CA PHE A 389 -15.48 -21.26 9.51
C PHE A 389 -16.55 -21.05 8.45
N GLU A 390 -17.11 -19.85 8.39
CA GLU A 390 -18.20 -19.53 7.49
C GLU A 390 -18.03 -18.14 6.88
N ILE A 391 -18.47 -18.00 5.63
CA ILE A 391 -18.70 -16.68 5.04
C ILE A 391 -20.05 -16.18 5.54
N PHE A 392 -20.02 -15.20 6.45
CA PHE A 392 -21.24 -14.62 7.00
C PHE A 392 -21.96 -13.78 5.95
N ALA A 393 -21.22 -12.94 5.21
CA ALA A 393 -21.77 -12.15 4.12
C ALA A 393 -20.68 -11.88 3.07
N GLU A 394 -21.09 -11.81 1.81
CA GLU A 394 -20.19 -11.55 0.68
C GLU A 394 -20.43 -10.15 0.11
N GLY A 395 -19.34 -9.49 -0.29
CA GLY A 395 -19.38 -8.21 -0.96
C GLY A 395 -19.35 -7.00 -0.02
N GLY A 396 -19.93 -5.89 -0.48
CA GLY A 396 -19.75 -4.58 0.11
C GLY A 396 -18.49 -3.91 -0.44
N GLY A 397 -17.83 -3.07 0.34
CA GLY A 397 -16.60 -2.42 -0.11
C GLY A 397 -15.37 -2.82 0.67
N ASN A 398 -14.29 -2.04 0.58
CA ASN A 398 -13.10 -2.34 1.36
C ASN A 398 -13.37 -2.16 2.87
N ASN A 399 -13.56 -3.27 3.59
CA ASN A 399 -13.96 -3.29 5.00
C ASN A 399 -12.73 -3.16 5.92
N PHE A 400 -12.78 -2.24 6.89
CA PHE A 400 -11.66 -1.91 7.81
C PHE A 400 -11.98 -2.12 9.30
N GLY A 401 -13.17 -2.62 9.60
CA GLY A 401 -13.64 -2.80 10.97
C GLY A 401 -15.09 -3.28 11.00
N LEU A 402 -15.45 -3.90 12.12
CA LEU A 402 -16.76 -4.48 12.36
C LEU A 402 -17.27 -4.06 13.73
N GLU A 403 -18.54 -3.69 13.78
CA GLU A 403 -19.21 -3.32 15.03
C GLU A 403 -20.60 -3.94 15.07
N PHE A 404 -20.94 -4.56 16.19
CA PHE A 404 -22.31 -4.94 16.50
C PHE A 404 -22.97 -3.82 17.28
N ASP A 405 -24.19 -3.45 16.87
CA ASP A 405 -24.99 -2.57 17.70
C ASP A 405 -25.68 -3.33 18.85
N VAL A 406 -26.38 -2.58 19.71
CA VAL A 406 -27.11 -3.12 20.86
C VAL A 406 -28.24 -4.09 20.49
N SER A 407 -28.65 -4.15 19.23
CA SER A 407 -29.66 -5.09 18.72
C SER A 407 -29.03 -6.31 18.02
N GLY A 408 -27.71 -6.44 18.04
CA GLY A 408 -26.98 -7.53 17.38
C GLY A 408 -26.90 -7.38 15.86
N ARG A 409 -27.12 -6.17 15.31
CA ARG A 409 -26.94 -5.90 13.88
C ARG A 409 -25.47 -5.62 13.59
N LEU A 410 -24.93 -6.31 12.60
CA LEU A 410 -23.52 -6.16 12.21
C LEU A 410 -23.34 -5.06 11.17
N PHE A 411 -22.49 -4.08 11.49
CA PHE A 411 -22.08 -3.04 10.57
C PHE A 411 -20.59 -3.15 10.25
N GLY A 412 -20.21 -2.83 9.01
CA GLY A 412 -18.81 -2.75 8.60
C GLY A 412 -18.44 -1.40 7.99
N GLY A 413 -17.18 -1.01 8.18
CA GLY A 413 -16.60 0.21 7.59
C GLY A 413 -16.39 0.11 6.07
N HIS A 414 -16.19 1.24 5.41
CA HIS A 414 -15.94 1.30 3.96
C HIS A 414 -15.11 2.55 3.56
N ASN A 415 -14.26 2.44 2.53
CA ASN A 415 -13.47 3.56 1.99
C ASN A 415 -14.12 4.34 0.83
N GLY A 416 -15.42 4.16 0.58
CA GLY A 416 -16.20 4.96 -0.37
C GLY A 416 -16.82 6.19 0.30
N GLY A 417 -16.36 7.37 -0.09
CA GLY A 417 -16.86 8.64 0.43
C GLY A 417 -18.32 8.85 -0.01
N GLY A 418 -19.24 8.80 0.95
CA GLY A 418 -20.69 8.94 0.73
C GLY A 418 -21.53 7.88 1.45
N THR A 419 -20.92 6.77 1.87
CA THR A 419 -21.60 5.68 2.57
C THR A 419 -21.00 5.52 3.96
N ARG A 420 -21.84 5.46 5.01
CA ARG A 420 -21.38 5.30 6.40
C ARG A 420 -20.83 3.90 6.71
N GLY A 421 -21.11 2.93 5.83
CA GLY A 421 -20.81 1.51 6.02
C GLY A 421 -21.97 0.66 5.51
N PHE A 422 -21.81 -0.65 5.58
CA PHE A 422 -22.83 -1.62 5.21
C PHE A 422 -23.42 -2.26 6.47
N TYR A 423 -24.74 -2.45 6.50
CA TYR A 423 -25.39 -3.39 7.42
C TYR A 423 -25.32 -4.77 6.77
N PHE A 424 -24.71 -5.74 7.44
CA PHE A 424 -24.56 -7.11 6.94
C PHE A 424 -25.57 -8.04 7.61
N VAL A 425 -26.11 -8.97 6.81
CA VAL A 425 -27.00 -10.04 7.26
C VAL A 425 -26.39 -11.37 6.84
N GLN A 426 -26.65 -12.42 7.61
CA GLN A 426 -26.12 -13.75 7.31
C GLN A 426 -26.62 -14.22 5.93
N GLY A 427 -25.70 -14.71 5.09
CA GLY A 427 -25.97 -15.11 3.70
C GLY A 427 -26.18 -13.94 2.74
N GLY A 428 -26.05 -12.70 3.21
CA GLY A 428 -26.24 -11.51 2.38
C GLY A 428 -25.19 -11.40 1.27
N ARG A 429 -25.63 -11.05 0.07
CA ARG A 429 -24.77 -10.81 -1.10
C ARG A 429 -24.88 -9.36 -1.51
N TYR A 430 -23.81 -8.61 -1.32
CA TYR A 430 -23.74 -7.19 -1.55
C TYR A 430 -22.92 -6.93 -2.81
N ARG A 431 -23.25 -5.86 -3.54
CA ARG A 431 -22.45 -5.45 -4.69
C ARG A 431 -21.03 -5.13 -4.23
N MET A 432 -20.04 -5.81 -4.81
CA MET A 432 -18.63 -5.53 -4.54
C MET A 432 -18.24 -4.14 -5.06
N GLN A 433 -17.38 -3.43 -4.33
CA GLN A 433 -16.89 -2.12 -4.72
C GLN A 433 -16.09 -2.16 -6.02
N GLY A 434 -16.63 -1.58 -7.08
CA GLY A 434 -15.93 -1.33 -8.34
C GLY A 434 -16.87 -1.50 -9.53
N THR A 435 -16.53 -0.85 -10.64
CA THR A 435 -17.25 -0.98 -11.92
C THR A 435 -16.96 -2.28 -12.67
N ASN A 436 -15.81 -2.89 -12.45
CA ASN A 436 -15.33 -4.00 -13.28
C ASN A 436 -15.55 -5.35 -12.58
N THR A 437 -16.51 -6.12 -13.08
CA THR A 437 -16.80 -7.47 -12.58
C THR A 437 -15.60 -8.41 -12.70
N SER A 438 -14.69 -8.19 -13.66
CA SER A 438 -13.47 -9.00 -13.82
C SER A 438 -12.37 -8.74 -12.78
N LYS A 439 -12.58 -7.81 -11.83
CA LYS A 439 -11.73 -7.69 -10.64
C LYS A 439 -12.01 -8.81 -9.65
N TYR A 440 -13.25 -9.30 -9.64
CA TYR A 440 -13.78 -10.23 -8.66
C TYR A 440 -13.96 -11.62 -9.27
N GLY A 441 -13.89 -12.64 -8.41
CA GLY A 441 -14.25 -14.00 -8.80
C GLY A 441 -15.77 -14.18 -8.90
N PRO A 442 -16.25 -15.38 -9.25
CA PRO A 442 -17.65 -15.72 -9.00
C PRO A 442 -17.95 -15.55 -7.51
N VAL A 443 -19.23 -15.29 -7.21
CA VAL A 443 -19.74 -15.34 -5.84
C VAL A 443 -19.43 -16.69 -5.21
N TYR A 444 -19.11 -16.69 -3.92
CA TYR A 444 -18.69 -17.89 -3.19
C TYR A 444 -19.73 -19.01 -3.26
N ASP A 445 -21.02 -18.66 -3.21
CA ASP A 445 -22.11 -19.62 -3.33
C ASP A 445 -22.38 -19.95 -4.82
N PRO A 446 -22.08 -21.17 -5.29
CA PRO A 446 -22.26 -21.55 -6.69
C PRO A 446 -23.74 -21.65 -7.09
N PHE A 447 -24.66 -21.62 -6.13
CA PHE A 447 -26.11 -21.64 -6.35
C PHE A 447 -26.73 -20.24 -6.32
N ALA A 448 -25.91 -19.19 -6.24
CA ALA A 448 -26.39 -17.83 -6.40
C ALA A 448 -26.75 -17.55 -7.87
N PHE A 449 -27.99 -17.10 -8.10
CA PHE A 449 -28.47 -16.67 -9.42
C PHE A 449 -28.82 -15.18 -9.38
N GLY A 450 -28.36 -14.43 -10.38
CA GLY A 450 -28.50 -12.97 -10.49
C GLY A 450 -27.24 -12.34 -11.04
#